data_AF-A0A7S3Y496-F1
#
_entry.id   AF-A0A7S3Y496-F1
#
_cell.length_a   1.000
_cell.length_b   1.000
_cell.length_c   1.000
_cell.angle_alpha   90.00
_cell.angle_beta   90.00
_cell.angle_gamma   90.00
#
_symmetry.space_group_name_H-M   'P 1'
#
loop_
_entity.id
_entity.type
_entity.pdbx_description
1 polymer ?
#
loop_
_entity_poly.entity_id
_entity_poly.type
_entity_poly.pdbx_seq_one_letter_code
_entity_poly.pdbx_strand_id
1 'polypeptide(L)'
;MIASGFVLTSGFLAMYALPCSFAYHGQVVLFDEMEKAHPDVFNLMLQLLDDGRLTDSKGNTVNFRNTVIIFTSNIGSADILDVSGDPDQREEMRARVMGAMKAAFRPEFLNRVDEYVIFDSLRKDQLREIVRLELRKVTARLAEKEIQLKVAEDALDHVAEVGFDPVYGARPMKRAIQREFETPLAKALIGGEYPPGSVVEAKMSGDGQLAFEAIGFMPASVN
;
A
#
# COMPACT_ATOMS: atom_id res chain seq x y z
N MET A 1 4.31 14.57 11.51
CA MET A 1 3.79 14.79 10.15
C MET A 1 4.33 13.66 9.29
N ILE A 2 3.64 12.51 9.28
CA ILE A 2 4.07 11.32 8.54
C ILE A 2 3.45 11.44 7.16
N ALA A 3 4.29 11.51 6.13
CA ALA A 3 3.87 11.62 4.75
C ALA A 3 3.03 10.39 4.36
N SER A 4 1.86 10.69 3.80
CA SER A 4 0.96 9.71 3.21
C SER A 4 1.60 9.07 1.98
N GLY A 5 1.71 7.74 1.96
CA GLY A 5 2.10 7.04 0.74
C GLY A 5 2.75 5.68 0.97
N PHE A 6 2.03 4.75 1.58
CA PHE A 6 2.34 3.32 1.47
C PHE A 6 1.03 2.58 1.24
N VAL A 7 0.77 2.22 -0.02
CA VAL A 7 -0.29 1.28 -0.37
C VAL A 7 0.39 -0.08 -0.48
N LEU A 8 0.12 -0.95 0.49
CA LEU A 8 0.55 -2.34 0.48
C LEU A 8 -0.03 -3.02 -0.76
N THR A 9 0.83 -3.57 -1.62
CA THR A 9 0.48 -4.32 -2.81
C THR A 9 0.65 -5.82 -2.55
N SER A 10 -0.35 -6.60 -2.95
CA SER A 10 -0.28 -8.06 -3.11
C SER A 10 0.95 -8.46 -3.93
N GLY A 11 1.68 -9.51 -3.53
CA GLY A 11 2.69 -10.15 -4.38
C GLY A 11 4.10 -9.56 -4.35
N PHE A 12 4.42 -8.73 -3.36
CA PHE A 12 5.77 -8.21 -3.17
C PHE A 12 6.62 -9.14 -2.30
N LEU A 13 7.94 -9.03 -2.40
CA LEU A 13 8.85 -9.46 -1.34
C LEU A 13 9.40 -8.16 -0.70
N ALA A 14 9.20 -7.88 0.59
CA ALA A 14 9.99 -6.83 1.26
C ALA A 14 10.55 -7.29 2.58
N MET A 15 11.83 -7.61 2.56
CA MET A 15 12.69 -7.70 3.73
C MET A 15 12.38 -6.64 4.79
N TYR A 16 11.98 -7.10 5.97
CA TYR A 16 11.98 -6.30 7.19
C TYR A 16 12.77 -7.05 8.26
N ALA A 17 13.61 -6.33 8.98
CA ALA A 17 14.17 -6.75 10.25
C ALA A 17 13.36 -6.13 11.40
N LEU A 18 12.94 -6.92 12.39
CA LEU A 18 12.33 -6.45 13.64
C LEU A 18 12.89 -7.26 14.83
N PRO A 19 13.09 -6.66 16.03
CA PRO A 19 11.98 -6.28 16.89
C PRO A 19 12.07 -4.87 17.51
N CYS A 20 10.88 -4.40 17.91
CA CYS A 20 10.60 -3.16 18.61
C CYS A 20 11.23 -3.13 20.02
N SER A 21 12.14 -2.19 20.27
CA SER A 21 12.25 -1.39 21.51
C SER A 21 13.59 -0.64 21.56
N PHE A 22 13.97 0.09 20.51
CA PHE A 22 15.04 1.08 20.60
C PHE A 22 14.70 2.23 19.66
N ALA A 23 14.80 3.46 20.16
CA ALA A 23 14.64 4.66 19.35
C ALA A 23 15.81 4.74 18.34
N TYR A 24 15.66 4.07 17.20
CA TYR A 24 16.61 4.16 16.11
C TYR A 24 16.51 5.56 15.48
N HIS A 25 17.57 6.36 15.61
CA HIS A 25 17.86 7.45 14.66
C HIS A 25 18.36 6.83 13.32
N GLY A 26 17.60 5.87 12.78
CA GLY A 26 17.96 5.10 11.61
C GLY A 26 17.28 5.66 10.37
N GLN A 27 18.01 5.70 9.26
CA GLN A 27 17.44 6.03 7.95
C GLN A 27 16.88 4.75 7.32
N VAL A 28 15.84 4.89 6.50
CA VAL A 28 15.34 3.78 5.68
C VAL A 28 15.59 4.15 4.22
N VAL A 29 16.25 3.24 3.49
CA VAL A 29 16.51 3.40 2.06
C VAL A 29 15.78 2.29 1.32
N LEU A 30 14.89 2.68 0.40
CA LEU A 30 14.10 1.77 -0.41
C LEU A 30 14.66 1.74 -1.84
N PHE A 31 15.03 0.56 -2.30
CA PHE A 31 15.37 0.28 -3.69
C PHE A 31 14.21 -0.49 -4.31
N ASP A 32 13.52 0.14 -5.26
CA ASP A 32 12.34 -0.43 -5.90
C ASP A 32 12.71 -1.17 -7.20
N GLU A 33 12.05 -2.29 -7.47
CA GLU A 33 12.20 -3.11 -8.68
C GLU A 33 13.65 -3.46 -9.02
N MET A 34 14.38 -4.00 -8.03
CA MET A 34 15.81 -4.26 -8.14
C MET A 34 16.17 -5.18 -9.32
N GLU A 35 15.25 -6.02 -9.79
CA GLU A 35 15.43 -6.88 -10.97
C GLU A 35 15.66 -6.12 -12.28
N LYS A 36 15.26 -4.84 -12.34
CA LYS A 36 15.45 -3.99 -13.52
C LYS A 36 16.77 -3.21 -13.48
N ALA A 37 17.51 -3.27 -12.38
CA ALA A 37 18.75 -2.53 -12.22
C ALA A 37 19.85 -3.05 -13.17
N HIS A 38 20.70 -2.14 -13.65
CA HIS A 38 21.86 -2.51 -14.46
C HIS A 38 22.85 -3.33 -13.61
N PRO A 39 23.56 -4.34 -14.17
CA PRO A 39 24.56 -5.15 -13.45
C PRO A 39 25.55 -4.36 -12.59
N ASP A 40 25.97 -3.18 -13.05
CA ASP A 40 26.92 -2.32 -12.33
C ASP A 40 26.37 -1.79 -10.99
N VAL A 41 25.05 -1.63 -10.88
CA VAL A 41 24.40 -1.21 -9.62
C VAL A 41 24.59 -2.28 -8.55
N PHE A 42 24.56 -3.56 -8.92
CA PHE A 42 24.76 -4.65 -7.95
C PHE A 42 26.16 -4.63 -7.33
N ASN A 43 27.19 -4.25 -8.07
CA ASN A 43 28.54 -4.15 -7.53
C ASN A 43 28.63 -3.07 -6.44
N LEU A 44 27.95 -1.94 -6.64
CA LEU A 44 27.83 -0.89 -5.62
C LEU A 44 26.99 -1.34 -4.42
N MET A 45 25.92 -2.11 -4.67
CA MET A 45 25.09 -2.64 -3.59
C MET A 45 25.84 -3.68 -2.75
N LEU A 46 26.68 -4.53 -3.35
CA LEU A 46 27.52 -5.47 -2.60
C LEU A 46 28.46 -4.73 -1.64
N GLN A 47 29.10 -3.65 -2.09
CA GLN A 47 29.93 -2.81 -1.21
C GLN A 47 29.11 -2.21 -0.06
N LEU A 48 27.93 -1.71 -0.38
CA LEU A 48 27.03 -1.10 0.60
C LEU A 48 26.53 -2.12 1.65
N LEU A 49 26.22 -3.35 1.23
CA LEU A 49 25.79 -4.42 2.14
C LEU A 49 26.94 -5.00 2.96
N ASP A 50 28.16 -5.06 2.41
CA ASP A 50 29.34 -5.63 3.09
C ASP A 50 29.97 -4.64 4.08
N ASP A 51 30.26 -3.42 3.63
CA ASP A 51 31.03 -2.45 4.42
C ASP A 51 30.16 -1.43 5.17
N GLY A 52 28.85 -1.40 4.85
CA GLY A 52 27.94 -0.35 5.29
C GLY A 52 28.38 1.02 4.78
N ARG A 53 29.04 1.08 3.62
CA ARG A 53 29.55 2.32 3.01
C ARG A 53 29.43 2.26 1.49
N LEU A 54 29.20 3.42 0.89
CA LEU A 54 29.17 3.56 -0.56
C LEU A 54 30.05 4.73 -0.96
N THR A 55 30.98 4.48 -1.89
CA THR A 55 31.89 5.50 -2.41
C THR A 55 31.47 5.85 -3.84
N ASP A 56 31.22 7.13 -4.10
CA ASP A 56 30.90 7.60 -5.46
C ASP A 56 32.15 7.70 -6.36
N SER A 57 31.94 7.96 -7.65
CA SER A 57 33.03 8.11 -8.62
C SER A 57 33.91 9.36 -8.40
N LYS A 58 33.51 10.27 -7.52
CA LYS A 58 34.27 11.47 -7.12
C LYS A 58 35.06 11.23 -5.82
N GLY A 59 34.97 10.03 -5.25
CA GLY A 59 35.66 9.65 -4.01
C GLY A 59 34.93 10.01 -2.73
N ASN A 60 33.69 10.54 -2.81
CA ASN A 60 32.90 10.82 -1.61
C ASN A 60 32.36 9.51 -1.06
N THR A 61 32.59 9.27 0.24
CA THR A 61 32.12 8.06 0.92
C THR A 61 30.99 8.40 1.88
N VAL A 62 29.86 7.73 1.72
CA VAL A 62 28.67 7.85 2.59
C VAL A 62 28.57 6.61 3.47
N ASN A 63 28.14 6.79 4.72
CA ASN A 63 28.02 5.72 5.72
C ASN A 63 26.55 5.27 5.87
N PHE A 64 26.32 3.98 5.72
CA PHE A 64 25.02 3.28 5.80
C PHE A 64 24.92 2.31 6.98
N ARG A 65 25.90 2.27 7.90
CA ARG A 65 25.91 1.33 9.04
C ARG A 65 24.71 1.45 10.00
N ASN A 66 24.00 2.57 9.97
CA ASN A 66 22.80 2.80 10.78
C ASN A 66 21.56 3.04 9.91
N THR A 67 21.48 2.30 8.80
CA THR A 67 20.43 2.43 7.80
C THR A 67 19.79 1.06 7.55
N VAL A 68 18.46 1.02 7.52
CA VAL A 68 17.70 -0.15 7.05
C VAL A 68 17.57 -0.04 5.54
N ILE A 69 18.05 -1.06 4.83
CA ILE A 69 17.96 -1.12 3.37
C ILE A 69 16.87 -2.12 3.00
N ILE A 70 15.88 -1.65 2.25
CA ILE A 70 14.77 -2.46 1.77
C ILE A 70 14.90 -2.55 0.27
N PHE A 71 14.95 -3.77 -0.25
CA PHE A 71 14.80 -4.04 -1.69
C PHE A 71 13.39 -4.54 -1.94
N THR A 72 12.80 -4.11 -3.04
CA THR A 72 11.58 -4.71 -3.59
C THR A 72 11.91 -5.43 -4.88
N SER A 73 11.14 -6.48 -5.16
CA SER A 73 11.14 -7.13 -6.46
C SER A 73 9.76 -7.69 -6.78
N ASN A 74 9.40 -7.67 -8.05
CA ASN A 74 8.19 -8.34 -8.54
C ASN A 74 8.46 -9.79 -9.00
N ILE A 75 9.68 -10.31 -8.82
CA ILE A 75 10.03 -11.69 -9.18
C ILE A 75 9.21 -12.68 -8.32
N GLY A 76 8.65 -13.69 -8.97
CA GLY A 76 7.83 -14.71 -8.30
C GLY A 76 6.43 -14.23 -7.90
N SER A 77 6.01 -13.03 -8.31
CA SER A 77 4.66 -12.52 -8.03
C SER A 77 3.55 -13.41 -8.62
N ALA A 78 3.78 -14.02 -9.80
CA ALA A 78 2.85 -14.97 -10.40
C ALA A 78 2.68 -16.24 -9.54
N ASP A 79 3.78 -16.78 -8.99
CA ASP A 79 3.75 -17.97 -8.13
C ASP A 79 3.00 -17.70 -6.81
N ILE A 80 3.04 -16.46 -6.31
CA ILE A 80 2.29 -16.05 -5.11
C ILE A 80 0.79 -16.02 -5.39
N LEU A 81 0.38 -15.59 -6.58
CA LEU A 81 -1.05 -15.53 -6.95
C LEU A 81 -1.65 -16.93 -7.07
N ASP A 82 -0.93 -17.87 -7.69
CA ASP A 82 -1.42 -19.23 -7.95
C ASP A 82 -1.62 -20.06 -6.69
N VAL A 83 -0.85 -19.77 -5.63
CA VAL A 83 -0.84 -20.53 -4.36
C VAL A 83 -1.60 -19.80 -3.24
N SER A 84 -2.14 -18.61 -3.53
CA SER A 84 -2.81 -17.79 -2.52
C SER A 84 -4.12 -18.41 -2.01
N GLY A 85 -4.15 -18.81 -0.75
CA GLY A 85 -5.37 -19.25 -0.06
C GLY A 85 -5.22 -20.46 0.87
N ASP A 86 -4.16 -21.26 0.71
CA ASP A 86 -3.92 -22.48 1.51
C ASP A 86 -2.66 -22.34 2.40
N PRO A 87 -2.81 -22.32 3.74
CA PRO A 87 -1.67 -22.26 4.67
C PRO A 87 -0.64 -23.36 4.47
N ASP A 88 -1.08 -24.54 4.03
CA ASP A 88 -0.23 -25.73 3.87
C ASP A 88 0.70 -25.61 2.65
N GLN A 89 0.41 -24.69 1.73
CA GLN A 89 1.19 -24.47 0.51
C GLN A 89 2.18 -23.30 0.63
N ARG A 90 2.25 -22.64 1.80
CA ARG A 90 3.13 -21.48 2.02
C ARG A 90 4.62 -21.82 1.86
N GLU A 91 5.03 -23.01 2.30
CA GLU A 91 6.41 -23.46 2.16
C GLU A 91 6.76 -23.73 0.69
N GLU A 92 5.83 -24.31 -0.06
CA GLU A 92 5.99 -24.54 -1.51
C GLU A 92 6.06 -23.20 -2.27
N MET A 93 5.16 -22.26 -1.98
CA MET A 93 5.21 -20.90 -2.54
C MET A 93 6.57 -20.25 -2.25
N ARG A 94 7.05 -20.32 -1.02
CA ARG A 94 8.37 -19.78 -0.64
C ARG A 94 9.49 -20.43 -1.44
N ALA A 95 9.47 -21.75 -1.61
CA ALA A 95 10.48 -22.46 -2.40
C ALA A 95 10.47 -22.01 -3.88
N ARG A 96 9.30 -21.84 -4.50
CA ARG A 96 9.16 -21.35 -5.88
C ARG A 96 9.68 -19.92 -6.04
N VAL A 97 9.26 -19.00 -5.17
CA VAL A 97 9.73 -17.59 -5.18
C VAL A 97 11.25 -17.53 -4.99
N MET A 98 11.81 -18.29 -4.05
CA MET A 98 13.26 -18.34 -3.85
C MET A 98 14.01 -18.95 -5.04
N GLY A 99 13.40 -19.92 -5.74
CA GLY A 99 13.92 -20.46 -7.00
C GLY A 99 14.00 -19.39 -8.09
N ALA A 100 12.93 -18.62 -8.27
CA ALA A 100 12.89 -17.51 -9.23
C ALA A 100 13.91 -16.41 -8.88
N MET A 101 14.04 -16.06 -7.60
CA MET A 101 15.05 -15.09 -7.13
C MET A 101 16.48 -15.54 -7.43
N LYS A 102 16.81 -16.83 -7.23
CA LYS A 102 18.13 -17.40 -7.55
C LYS A 102 18.43 -17.43 -9.04
N ALA A 103 17.41 -17.50 -9.89
CA ALA A 103 17.58 -17.46 -11.35
C ALA A 103 17.83 -16.03 -11.85
N ALA A 104 17.23 -15.03 -11.21
CA ALA A 104 17.30 -13.64 -11.63
C ALA A 104 18.48 -12.87 -11.00
N PHE A 105 18.79 -13.12 -9.73
CA PHE A 105 19.87 -12.44 -9.01
C PHE A 105 21.06 -13.36 -8.79
N ARG A 106 22.25 -12.74 -8.73
CA ARG A 106 23.48 -13.49 -8.46
C ARG A 106 23.51 -13.98 -7.00
N PRO A 107 24.03 -15.20 -6.73
CA PRO A 107 24.11 -15.74 -5.37
C PRO A 107 24.85 -14.84 -4.38
N GLU A 108 25.87 -14.09 -4.83
CA GLU A 108 26.62 -13.21 -3.93
C GLU A 108 25.75 -12.12 -3.33
N PHE A 109 24.82 -11.55 -4.11
CA PHE A 109 23.88 -10.54 -3.62
C PHE A 109 22.88 -11.14 -2.63
N LEU A 110 22.28 -12.28 -2.99
CA LEU A 110 21.32 -12.99 -2.16
C LEU A 110 21.90 -13.45 -0.81
N ASN A 111 23.19 -13.78 -0.77
CA ASN A 111 23.85 -14.18 0.47
C ASN A 111 24.15 -13.00 1.42
N ARG A 112 24.00 -11.75 0.97
CA ARG A 112 24.14 -10.53 1.80
C ARG A 112 22.82 -9.99 2.32
N VAL A 113 21.72 -10.60 1.92
CA VAL A 113 20.39 -10.28 2.38
C VAL A 113 20.11 -11.03 3.69
N ASP A 114 19.79 -10.29 4.74
CA ASP A 114 19.56 -10.87 6.08
C ASP A 114 18.27 -11.71 6.17
N GLU A 115 17.18 -11.23 5.57
CA GLU A 115 15.86 -11.87 5.67
C GLU A 115 15.16 -11.90 4.31
N TYR A 116 14.12 -12.71 4.13
CA TYR A 116 13.26 -12.64 2.93
C TYR A 116 11.80 -12.71 3.38
N VAL A 117 11.05 -11.66 3.10
CA VAL A 117 9.66 -11.52 3.51
C VAL A 117 8.79 -11.51 2.26
N ILE A 118 7.89 -12.49 2.15
CA ILE A 118 6.92 -12.61 1.07
C ILE A 118 5.61 -11.99 1.52
N PHE A 119 5.08 -11.05 0.73
CA PHE A 119 3.75 -10.50 0.91
C PHE A 119 2.73 -11.35 0.19
N ASP A 120 1.78 -11.84 0.98
CA ASP A 120 0.62 -12.55 0.49
C ASP A 120 -0.31 -11.62 -0.30
N SER A 121 -1.18 -12.22 -1.10
CA SER A 121 -2.27 -11.50 -1.76
C SER A 121 -3.22 -10.87 -0.74
N LEU A 122 -3.67 -9.65 -1.02
CA LEU A 122 -4.63 -8.95 -0.17
C LEU A 122 -5.96 -9.71 -0.13
N ARG A 123 -6.43 -10.02 1.08
CA ARG A 123 -7.77 -10.60 1.29
C ARG A 123 -8.85 -9.51 1.25
N LYS A 124 -10.11 -9.94 1.04
CA LYS A 124 -11.26 -9.03 0.98
C LYS A 124 -11.43 -8.17 2.25
N ASP A 125 -11.20 -8.73 3.43
CA ASP A 125 -11.24 -8.01 4.71
C ASP A 125 -10.15 -6.91 4.77
N GLN A 126 -8.94 -7.22 4.30
CA GLN A 126 -7.83 -6.26 4.26
C GLN A 126 -8.08 -5.15 3.23
N LEU A 127 -8.64 -5.49 2.07
CA LEU A 127 -9.05 -4.50 1.07
C LEU A 127 -10.07 -3.52 1.63
N ARG A 128 -11.04 -4.01 2.41
CA ARG A 128 -12.04 -3.16 3.08
C ARG A 128 -11.38 -2.17 4.04
N GLU A 129 -10.40 -2.61 4.83
CA GLU A 129 -9.64 -1.70 5.70
C GLU A 129 -8.86 -0.64 4.91
N ILE A 130 -8.25 -1.03 3.79
CA ILE A 130 -7.56 -0.09 2.89
C ILE A 130 -8.54 0.96 2.36
N VAL A 131 -9.74 0.55 1.93
CA VAL A 131 -10.80 1.48 1.51
C VAL A 131 -11.15 2.44 2.62
N ARG A 132 -11.39 1.95 3.85
CA ARG A 132 -11.69 2.82 5.00
C ARG A 132 -10.56 3.82 5.27
N LEU A 133 -9.30 3.39 5.21
CA LEU A 133 -8.14 4.27 5.42
C LEU A 133 -8.04 5.37 4.37
N GLU A 134 -8.26 5.04 3.10
CA GLU A 134 -8.25 6.03 2.02
C GLU A 134 -9.45 6.99 2.11
N LEU A 135 -10.64 6.48 2.48
CA LEU A 135 -11.83 7.32 2.67
C LEU A 135 -11.70 8.32 3.81
N ARG A 136 -10.84 8.08 4.82
CA ARG A 136 -10.57 9.09 5.87
C ARG A 136 -10.12 10.43 5.30
N LYS A 137 -9.40 10.42 4.17
CA LYS A 137 -8.97 11.65 3.48
C LYS A 137 -10.16 12.41 2.91
N VAL A 138 -11.14 11.69 2.36
CA VAL A 138 -12.39 12.25 1.84
C VAL A 138 -13.24 12.80 2.99
N THR A 139 -13.42 12.00 4.05
CA THR A 139 -14.16 12.41 5.25
C THR A 139 -13.56 13.65 5.90
N ALA A 140 -12.22 13.74 5.99
CA ALA A 140 -11.54 14.93 6.53
C ALA A 140 -11.85 16.20 5.72
N ARG A 141 -11.80 16.12 4.38
CA ARG A 141 -12.13 17.26 3.50
C ARG A 141 -13.61 17.67 3.59
N LEU A 142 -14.51 16.72 3.80
CA LEU A 142 -15.94 17.01 4.00
C LEU A 142 -16.19 17.66 5.37
N ALA A 143 -15.46 17.22 6.41
CA ALA A 143 -15.56 17.80 7.74
C ALA A 143 -15.14 19.27 7.78
N GLU A 144 -14.17 19.69 6.95
CA GLU A 144 -13.82 21.12 6.75
C GLU A 144 -14.98 21.97 6.20
N LYS A 145 -15.99 21.32 5.60
CA LYS A 145 -17.24 21.93 5.11
C LYS A 145 -18.43 21.68 6.04
N GLU A 146 -18.16 21.20 7.26
CA GLU A 146 -19.17 20.82 8.26
C GLU A 146 -20.09 19.68 7.79
N ILE A 147 -19.59 18.81 6.91
CA ILE A 147 -20.36 17.68 6.37
C ILE A 147 -19.76 16.38 6.89
N GLN A 148 -20.60 15.53 7.47
CA GLN A 148 -20.20 14.22 7.95
C GLN A 148 -20.54 13.16 6.91
N LEU A 149 -19.56 12.33 6.55
CA LEU A 149 -19.76 11.16 5.69
C LEU A 149 -19.81 9.88 6.54
N LYS A 150 -20.91 9.15 6.45
CA LYS A 150 -21.04 7.76 6.91
C LYS A 150 -21.00 6.85 5.70
N VAL A 151 -20.32 5.71 5.81
CA VAL A 151 -20.17 4.76 4.72
C VAL A 151 -20.61 3.41 5.22
N ALA A 152 -21.63 2.84 4.57
CA ALA A 152 -22.14 1.52 4.88
C ALA A 152 -21.18 0.42 4.38
N GLU A 153 -21.25 -0.77 4.99
CA GLU A 153 -20.31 -1.87 4.70
C GLU A 153 -20.44 -2.39 3.25
N ASP A 154 -21.65 -2.33 2.67
CA ASP A 154 -21.93 -2.68 1.27
C ASP A 154 -21.22 -1.74 0.28
N ALA A 155 -21.18 -0.44 0.59
CA ALA A 155 -20.42 0.54 -0.17
C ALA A 155 -18.91 0.28 -0.09
N LEU A 156 -18.39 -0.09 1.08
CA LEU A 156 -16.99 -0.45 1.23
C LEU A 156 -16.63 -1.70 0.41
N ASP A 157 -17.50 -2.71 0.44
CA ASP A 157 -17.32 -3.94 -0.33
C ASP A 157 -17.34 -3.68 -1.83
N HIS A 158 -18.27 -2.83 -2.30
CA HIS A 158 -18.34 -2.44 -3.70
C HIS A 158 -17.04 -1.77 -4.16
N VAL A 159 -16.53 -0.79 -3.40
CA VAL A 159 -15.27 -0.11 -3.75
C VAL A 159 -14.08 -1.06 -3.70
N ALA A 160 -14.04 -1.96 -2.72
CA ALA A 160 -13.00 -2.96 -2.62
C ALA A 160 -12.99 -3.89 -3.84
N GLU A 161 -14.15 -4.25 -4.35
CA GLU A 161 -14.30 -5.09 -5.55
C GLU A 161 -13.89 -4.35 -6.83
N VAL A 162 -14.39 -3.13 -7.07
CA VAL A 162 -14.06 -2.37 -8.30
C VAL A 162 -12.65 -1.76 -8.27
N GLY A 163 -12.08 -1.58 -7.08
CA GLY A 163 -10.77 -0.98 -6.85
C GLY A 163 -9.62 -1.99 -6.71
N PHE A 164 -9.94 -3.28 -6.65
CA PHE A 164 -8.95 -4.36 -6.60
C PHE A 164 -8.67 -4.91 -7.99
N ASP A 165 -7.38 -5.12 -8.26
CA ASP A 165 -6.92 -5.80 -9.45
C ASP A 165 -6.00 -6.95 -9.01
N PRO A 166 -6.20 -8.20 -9.50
CA PRO A 166 -5.35 -9.33 -9.12
C PRO A 166 -3.86 -9.12 -9.43
N VAL A 167 -3.53 -8.39 -10.50
CA VAL A 167 -2.17 -8.12 -10.96
C VAL A 167 -1.60 -6.86 -10.30
N TYR A 168 -2.42 -5.81 -10.17
CA TYR A 168 -1.96 -4.51 -9.65
C TYR A 168 -2.31 -4.28 -8.17
N GLY A 169 -2.94 -5.24 -7.50
CA GLY A 169 -3.39 -5.15 -6.11
C GLY A 169 -4.33 -3.97 -5.88
N ALA A 170 -4.15 -3.29 -4.74
CA ALA A 170 -4.92 -2.09 -4.39
C ALA A 170 -4.45 -0.79 -5.10
N ARG A 171 -3.55 -0.85 -6.09
CA ARG A 171 -3.09 0.36 -6.82
C ARG A 171 -4.25 1.16 -7.45
N PRO A 172 -5.28 0.52 -8.06
CA PRO A 172 -6.43 1.24 -8.60
C PRO A 172 -7.36 1.83 -7.53
N MET A 173 -7.20 1.47 -6.25
CA MET A 173 -8.12 1.82 -5.17
C MET A 173 -8.36 3.32 -5.04
N LYS A 174 -7.29 4.11 -5.13
CA LYS A 174 -7.40 5.58 -5.08
C LYS A 174 -8.26 6.13 -6.22
N ARG A 175 -8.11 5.57 -7.43
CA ARG A 175 -8.91 5.98 -8.60
C ARG A 175 -10.36 5.54 -8.47
N ALA A 176 -10.61 4.34 -7.93
CA ALA A 176 -11.96 3.88 -7.61
C ALA A 176 -12.63 4.83 -6.61
N ILE A 177 -11.98 5.15 -5.49
CA ILE A 177 -12.51 6.11 -4.50
C ILE A 177 -12.73 7.49 -5.12
N GLN A 178 -11.82 7.97 -5.97
CA GLN A 178 -12.01 9.26 -6.63
C GLN A 178 -13.24 9.27 -7.56
N ARG A 179 -13.45 8.18 -8.32
CA ARG A 179 -14.58 8.06 -9.25
C ARG A 179 -15.91 7.84 -8.53
N GLU A 180 -15.93 6.96 -7.54
CA GLU A 180 -17.15 6.54 -6.85
C GLU A 180 -17.54 7.52 -5.73
N PHE A 181 -16.57 8.09 -5.00
CA PHE A 181 -16.83 8.99 -3.87
C PHE A 181 -16.53 10.45 -4.17
N GLU A 182 -15.27 10.79 -4.48
CA GLU A 182 -14.89 12.21 -4.54
C GLU A 182 -15.65 12.97 -5.64
N THR A 183 -15.80 12.37 -6.83
CA THR A 183 -16.43 13.03 -7.97
C THR A 183 -17.94 13.25 -7.76
N PRO A 184 -18.75 12.27 -7.34
CA PRO A 184 -20.17 12.50 -7.07
C PRO A 184 -20.41 13.46 -5.92
N LEU A 185 -19.67 13.32 -4.82
CA LEU A 185 -19.78 14.23 -3.68
C LEU A 185 -19.41 15.67 -4.06
N ALA A 186 -18.34 15.87 -4.84
CA ALA A 186 -17.97 17.20 -5.32
C ALA A 186 -19.06 17.84 -6.18
N LYS A 187 -19.70 17.06 -7.07
CA LYS A 187 -20.81 17.54 -7.90
C LYS A 187 -22.02 17.94 -7.05
N ALA A 188 -22.42 17.10 -6.09
CA ALA A 188 -23.55 17.38 -5.20
C ALA A 188 -23.30 18.62 -4.32
N LEU A 189 -22.06 18.80 -3.84
CA LEU A 189 -21.66 20.00 -3.10
C LEU A 189 -21.74 21.28 -3.95
N ILE A 190 -21.28 21.23 -5.20
CA ILE A 190 -21.39 22.36 -6.13
C ILE A 190 -22.86 22.65 -6.47
N GLY A 191 -23.68 21.60 -6.57
CA GLY A 191 -25.13 21.70 -6.77
C GLY A 191 -25.90 22.24 -5.55
N GLY A 192 -25.25 22.34 -4.39
CA GLY A 192 -25.88 22.81 -3.15
C GLY A 192 -26.78 21.76 -2.47
N GLU A 193 -26.63 20.48 -2.82
CA GLU A 193 -27.47 19.40 -2.29
C GLU A 193 -27.22 19.11 -0.80
N TYR A 194 -26.00 19.38 -0.32
CA TYR A 194 -25.59 19.14 1.07
C TYR A 194 -25.12 20.44 1.74
N PRO A 195 -26.02 21.17 2.43
CA PRO A 195 -25.64 22.34 3.21
C PRO A 195 -24.75 21.99 4.42
N PRO A 196 -24.05 22.97 5.01
CA PRO A 196 -23.27 22.77 6.23
C PRO A 196 -24.10 22.14 7.35
N GLY A 197 -23.48 21.24 8.11
CA GLY A 197 -24.13 20.41 9.13
C GLY A 197 -24.75 19.12 8.59
N SER A 198 -24.74 18.84 7.28
CA SER A 198 -25.35 17.63 6.74
C SER A 198 -24.62 16.35 7.16
N VAL A 199 -25.38 15.28 7.39
CA VAL A 199 -24.88 13.91 7.51
C VAL A 199 -25.28 13.15 6.25
N VAL A 200 -24.28 12.80 5.44
CA VAL A 200 -24.45 12.06 4.20
C VAL A 200 -24.07 10.60 4.44
N GLU A 201 -24.94 9.68 4.03
CA GLU A 201 -24.69 8.24 4.05
C GLU A 201 -24.41 7.75 2.63
N ALA A 202 -23.31 7.01 2.45
CA ALA A 202 -22.98 6.30 1.23
C ALA A 202 -23.32 4.82 1.39
N LYS A 203 -24.19 4.29 0.53
CA LYS A 203 -24.68 2.90 0.53
C LYS A 203 -24.97 2.41 -0.89
N MET A 204 -25.14 1.10 -1.07
CA MET A 204 -25.56 0.57 -2.36
C MET A 204 -27.06 0.77 -2.57
N SER A 205 -27.45 1.32 -3.72
CA SER A 205 -28.84 1.38 -4.17
C SER A 205 -29.31 0.00 -4.64
N GLY A 206 -30.62 -0.21 -4.70
CA GLY A 206 -31.24 -1.42 -5.26
C GLY A 206 -30.84 -1.71 -6.71
N ASP A 207 -30.36 -0.69 -7.43
CA ASP A 207 -29.87 -0.79 -8.82
C ASP A 207 -28.39 -1.21 -8.91
N GLY A 208 -27.75 -1.51 -7.78
CA GLY A 208 -26.34 -1.93 -7.72
C GLY A 208 -25.33 -0.80 -7.93
N GLN A 209 -25.76 0.45 -7.79
CA GLN A 209 -24.90 1.64 -7.87
C GLN A 209 -24.69 2.25 -6.49
N LEU A 210 -23.55 2.89 -6.28
CA LEU A 210 -23.29 3.66 -5.06
C LEU A 210 -24.16 4.92 -5.04
N ALA A 211 -24.91 5.11 -3.96
CA ALA A 211 -25.80 6.26 -3.75
C ALA A 211 -25.39 7.04 -2.49
N PHE A 212 -25.65 8.35 -2.52
CA PHE A 212 -25.39 9.28 -1.42
C PHE A 212 -26.69 9.93 -0.97
N GLU A 213 -27.08 9.72 0.29
CA GLU A 213 -28.33 10.22 0.84
C GLU A 213 -28.07 11.09 2.07
N ALA A 214 -28.73 12.25 2.14
CA ALA A 214 -28.74 13.05 3.36
C ALA A 214 -29.67 12.39 4.38
N ILE A 215 -29.10 11.85 5.46
CA ILE A 215 -29.85 11.14 6.51
C ILE A 215 -30.15 12.02 7.73
N GLY A 216 -29.78 13.30 7.66
CA GLY A 216 -30.09 14.29 8.69
C GLY A 216 -29.04 15.39 8.77
N PHE A 217 -29.15 16.17 9.85
CA PHE A 217 -28.19 17.20 10.20
C PHE A 217 -27.51 16.83 11.51
N MET A 218 -26.22 17.14 11.63
CA MET A 218 -25.55 17.14 12.91
C MET A 218 -26.33 18.05 13.85
N PRO A 219 -26.64 17.61 15.08
CA PRO A 219 -27.21 18.51 16.06
C PRO A 219 -26.24 19.68 16.20
N ALA A 220 -26.77 20.91 16.13
CA ALA A 220 -25.98 22.11 16.39
C ALA A 220 -25.21 21.86 17.69
N SER A 221 -23.87 21.96 17.63
CA SER A 221 -23.06 21.92 18.83
C SER A 221 -23.58 23.02 19.75
N VAL A 222 -24.22 22.62 20.85
CA VAL A 222 -24.62 23.55 21.89
C VAL A 222 -23.32 24.06 22.52
N ASN A 223 -22.96 25.28 22.11
CA ASN A 223 -21.84 26.14 22.53
C ASN A 223 -20.47 25.90 21.87
#